data_AF-A0A535QQE6-F1
#
_entry.id   AF-A0A535QQE6-F1
#
_cell.length_a   1.000
_cell.length_b   1.000
_cell.length_c   1.000
_cell.angle_alpha   90.00
_cell.angle_beta   90.00
_cell.angle_gamma   90.00
#
_symmetry.space_group_name_H-M   'P 1'
#
loop_
_entity.id
_entity.type
_entity.pdbx_description
1 polymer ?
#
loop_
_entity_poly.entity_id
_entity_poly.type
_entity_poly.pdbx_seq_one_letter_code
_entity_poly.pdbx_strand_id
1 'polypeptide(L)'
;MANDTATLIFSGTQIKFYGVTASWHGIGAVSIDGGAETNVDFYSVNKTGDVLLWTSPVLANGIHTFKLRVTGTIIVIDRVDILTSS
;
A
#
# COMPACT_ATOMS: atom_id res chain seq x y z
N MET A 1 -0.87 16.11 -0.02
CA MET A 1 0.32 16.72 -0.64
C MET A 1 1.49 15.75 -0.53
N ALA A 2 2.62 16.03 -1.17
CA ALA A 2 3.80 15.17 -1.03
C ALA A 2 4.16 15.02 0.47
N ASN A 3 4.44 13.78 0.88
CA ASN A 3 4.67 13.32 2.26
C ASN A 3 3.45 13.16 3.17
N ASP A 4 2.23 13.32 2.68
CA ASP A 4 1.06 12.81 3.41
C ASP A 4 1.19 11.29 3.57
N THR A 5 0.75 10.78 4.72
CA THR A 5 0.86 9.35 5.04
C THR A 5 -0.44 8.78 5.53
N ALA A 6 -0.70 7.53 5.15
CA ALA A 6 -1.67 6.66 5.79
C ALA A 6 -0.92 5.54 6.52
N THR A 7 -1.41 5.14 7.69
CA THR A 7 -0.80 4.07 8.49
C THR A 7 -1.88 3.11 8.97
N LEU A 8 -1.58 1.82 8.89
CA LEU A 8 -2.43 0.74 9.37
C LEU A 8 -1.59 -0.19 10.24
N ILE A 9 -2.08 -0.44 11.46
CA ILE A 9 -1.54 -1.49 12.31
C ILE A 9 -2.37 -2.75 12.03
N PHE A 10 -1.71 -3.88 11.79
CA PHE A 10 -2.37 -5.16 11.54
C PHE A 10 -1.71 -6.30 12.30
N SER A 11 -2.47 -7.37 12.56
CA SER A 11 -1.94 -8.62 13.11
C SER A 11 -2.03 -9.71 12.06
N GLY A 12 -0.91 -10.34 11.70
CA GLY A 12 -0.89 -11.37 10.67
C GLY A 12 0.51 -11.67 10.16
N THR A 13 0.58 -12.29 8.99
CA THR A 13 1.83 -12.73 8.33
C THR A 13 2.04 -12.07 6.98
N GLN A 14 1.01 -11.42 6.40
CA GLN A 14 1.14 -10.73 5.13
C GLN A 14 0.02 -9.70 4.94
N ILE A 15 0.32 -8.60 4.22
CA ILE A 15 -0.68 -7.63 3.75
C ILE A 15 -0.64 -7.52 2.23
N LYS A 16 -1.81 -7.51 1.60
CA LYS A 16 -2.00 -7.16 0.19
C LYS A 16 -2.70 -5.81 0.12
N PHE A 17 -2.07 -4.87 -0.57
CA PHE A 17 -2.54 -3.50 -0.68
C PHE A 17 -3.18 -3.24 -2.04
N TYR A 18 -4.42 -2.75 -2.02
CA TYR A 18 -5.20 -2.43 -3.20
C TYR A 18 -5.48 -0.93 -3.28
N GLY A 19 -5.50 -0.40 -4.50
CA GLY A 19 -5.79 1.00 -4.75
C GLY A 19 -6.54 1.22 -6.05
N VAL A 20 -6.83 2.50 -6.32
CA VAL A 20 -7.42 2.94 -7.59
C VAL A 20 -6.31 3.48 -8.48
N THR A 21 -6.18 2.95 -9.68
CA THR A 21 -5.29 3.50 -10.71
C THR A 21 -6.02 4.48 -11.61
N ALA A 22 -5.34 5.50 -12.12
CA ALA A 22 -5.87 6.46 -13.09
C ALA A 22 -4.74 7.25 -13.76
N SER A 23 -5.04 7.92 -14.87
CA SER A 23 -4.02 8.61 -15.68
C SER A 23 -3.47 9.87 -15.02
N TRP A 24 -4.14 10.36 -13.98
CA TRP A 24 -3.73 11.51 -13.16
C TRP A 24 -3.19 11.12 -11.77
N HIS A 25 -3.04 9.83 -11.48
CA HIS A 25 -2.46 9.36 -10.22
C HIS A 25 -0.93 9.23 -10.33
N GLY A 26 -0.25 9.36 -9.19
CA GLY A 26 1.21 9.33 -9.10
C GLY A 26 1.76 8.07 -8.42
N ILE A 27 2.96 8.20 -7.87
CA ILE A 27 3.65 7.13 -7.14
C ILE A 27 3.36 7.25 -5.63
N GLY A 28 3.02 6.12 -5.01
CA GLY A 28 3.03 5.95 -3.56
C GLY A 28 4.27 5.18 -3.10
N ALA A 29 4.70 5.36 -1.84
CA ALA A 29 5.80 4.61 -1.25
C ALA A 29 5.28 3.82 -0.03
N VAL A 30 5.39 2.50 -0.07
CA VAL A 30 4.92 1.59 0.99
C VAL A 30 6.07 1.06 1.83
N SER A 31 5.85 0.85 3.12
CA SER A 31 6.83 0.23 4.04
C SER A 31 6.13 -0.59 5.12
N ILE A 32 6.86 -1.54 5.70
CA ILE A 32 6.45 -2.35 6.85
C ILE A 32 7.42 -2.09 7.99
N ASP A 33 6.89 -1.86 9.19
CA ASP A 33 7.64 -1.73 10.45
C ASP A 33 8.77 -0.69 10.40
N GLY A 34 8.57 0.38 9.64
CA GLY A 34 9.57 1.44 9.45
C GLY A 34 10.76 1.03 8.57
N GLY A 35 10.69 -0.11 7.91
CA GLY A 35 11.70 -0.59 6.97
C GLY A 35 11.78 0.22 5.67
N ALA A 36 12.61 -0.24 4.74
CA ALA A 36 12.82 0.43 3.46
C ALA A 36 11.52 0.56 2.66
N GLU A 37 11.34 1.71 2.02
CA GLU A 37 10.19 1.98 1.19
C GLU A 37 10.28 1.28 -0.18
N THR A 38 9.14 0.81 -0.68
CA THR A 38 8.95 0.33 -2.05
C THR A 38 8.01 1.28 -2.78
N ASN A 39 8.41 1.75 -3.97
CA ASN A 39 7.55 2.58 -4.80
C ASN A 39 6.47 1.73 -5.49
N VAL A 40 5.27 2.27 -5.55
CA VAL A 40 4.07 1.64 -6.09
C VAL A 40 3.41 2.64 -7.05
N ASP A 41 3.19 2.20 -8.29
CA ASP A 41 2.63 3.05 -9.34
C ASP A 41 1.10 2.97 -9.36
N PHE A 42 0.44 4.12 -9.19
CA PHE A 42 -1.01 4.23 -9.30
C PHE A 42 -1.44 4.70 -10.71
N TYR A 43 -0.51 4.84 -11.65
CA TYR A 43 -0.83 5.20 -13.02
C TYR A 43 -1.50 4.05 -13.79
N SER A 44 -2.53 4.39 -14.54
CA SER A 44 -3.12 3.57 -15.61
C SER A 44 -3.83 4.48 -16.59
N VAL A 45 -3.92 4.10 -17.86
CA VAL A 45 -4.68 4.88 -18.87
C VAL A 45 -6.14 5.04 -18.46
N ASN A 46 -6.74 3.99 -17.88
CA ASN A 46 -8.13 3.98 -17.44
C ASN A 46 -8.22 4.02 -15.91
N LYS A 47 -9.29 4.64 -15.40
CA LYS A 47 -9.60 4.61 -13.97
C LYS A 47 -10.14 3.22 -13.57
N THR A 48 -9.41 2.52 -12.71
CA THR A 48 -9.79 1.18 -12.23
C THR A 48 -9.59 1.09 -10.73
N GLY A 49 -10.65 0.75 -9.99
CA GLY A 49 -10.56 0.41 -8.56
C GLY A 49 -10.20 -1.06 -8.34
N ASP A 50 -9.99 -1.44 -7.10
CA ASP A 50 -9.65 -2.81 -6.70
C ASP A 50 -8.44 -3.40 -7.45
N VAL A 51 -7.40 -2.60 -7.67
CA VAL A 51 -6.15 -3.06 -8.31
C VAL A 51 -5.18 -3.49 -7.21
N LEU A 52 -4.69 -4.74 -7.27
CA LEU A 52 -3.60 -5.19 -6.40
C LEU A 52 -2.32 -4.45 -6.79
N LEU A 53 -1.87 -3.54 -5.94
CA LEU A 53 -0.72 -2.69 -6.23
C LEU A 53 0.55 -3.17 -5.55
N TRP A 54 0.44 -3.83 -4.39
CA TRP A 54 1.59 -4.34 -3.68
C TRP A 54 1.23 -5.49 -2.73
N THR A 55 2.16 -6.42 -2.53
CA THR A 55 2.07 -7.47 -1.52
C THR A 55 3.34 -7.44 -0.69
N SER A 56 3.22 -7.48 0.64
CA SER A 56 4.38 -7.51 1.51
C SER A 56 5.17 -8.82 1.35
N PRO A 57 6.46 -8.83 1.73
CA PRO A 57 7.12 -10.07 2.09
C PRO A 57 6.29 -10.86 3.11
N VAL A 58 6.57 -12.17 3.23
CA VAL A 58 6.04 -12.96 4.34
C VAL A 58 6.73 -12.49 5.63
N LEU A 59 5.93 -12.17 6.64
CA LEU A 59 6.35 -11.69 7.94
C LEU A 59 6.17 -12.79 8.99
N ALA A 60 6.87 -12.66 10.11
CA ALA A 60 6.56 -13.47 11.29
C ALA A 60 5.13 -13.17 11.76
N ASN A 61 4.43 -14.16 12.32
CA ASN A 61 3.08 -13.90 12.84
C ASN A 61 3.16 -12.93 14.03
N GLY A 62 2.55 -11.75 13.89
CA GLY A 62 2.58 -10.73 14.94
C GLY A 62 1.89 -9.44 14.53
N ILE A 63 2.09 -8.40 15.35
CA ILE A 63 1.61 -7.05 15.08
C ILE A 63 2.65 -6.32 14.22
N HIS A 64 2.17 -5.73 13.13
CA HIS A 64 2.96 -4.99 12.16
C HIS A 64 2.34 -3.63 11.86
N THR A 65 3.15 -2.72 11.35
CA THR A 65 2.73 -1.39 10.89
C THR A 65 3.00 -1.27 9.39
N PHE A 66 1.93 -1.18 8.61
CA PHE A 66 1.97 -0.76 7.21
C PHE A 66 1.86 0.76 7.12
N LYS A 67 2.74 1.37 6.32
CA LYS A 67 2.69 2.81 6.02
C LYS A 67 2.73 3.03 4.51
N LEU A 68 1.82 3.86 4.01
CA LEU A 68 1.82 4.40 2.66
C LEU A 68 2.11 5.91 2.72
N ARG A 69 3.04 6.39 1.90
CA ARG A 69 3.38 7.81 1.74
C ARG A 69 3.11 8.28 0.33
N VAL A 70 2.51 9.45 0.20
CA VAL A 70 2.35 10.16 -1.08
C VAL A 70 3.69 10.76 -1.51
N THR A 71 4.18 10.46 -2.71
CA THR A 71 5.49 11.01 -3.16
C THR A 71 5.38 12.30 -3.98
N GLY A 72 4.19 12.63 -4.46
CA GLY A 72 3.96 13.84 -5.26
C GLY A 72 2.48 14.11 -5.47
N THR A 73 1.91 13.51 -6.51
CA THR A 73 0.52 13.64 -6.94
C THR A 73 -0.42 12.74 -6.13
N ILE A 74 -1.72 12.83 -6.41
CA ILE A 74 -2.79 12.06 -5.77
C ILE A 74 -2.55 10.56 -5.94
N ILE A 75 -2.84 9.83 -4.86
CA ILE A 75 -3.03 8.38 -4.83
C ILE A 75 -4.35 8.10 -4.11
N VAL A 76 -4.97 6.94 -4.37
CA VAL A 76 -6.24 6.56 -3.75
C VAL A 76 -6.16 5.12 -3.25
N ILE A 77 -6.31 4.96 -1.93
CA ILE A 77 -6.40 3.66 -1.24
C ILE A 77 -7.80 3.08 -1.50
N ASP A 78 -7.89 1.77 -1.69
CA ASP A 78 -9.16 1.05 -1.81
C ASP A 78 -9.37 0.07 -0.65
N ARG A 79 -8.68 -1.07 -0.65
CA ARG A 79 -8.73 -2.06 0.43
C ARG A 79 -7.36 -2.60 0.81
N VAL A 80 -7.36 -3.37 1.89
CA VAL A 80 -6.24 -4.22 2.29
C VAL A 80 -6.77 -5.61 2.65
N ASP A 81 -6.06 -6.65 2.23
CA ASP A 81 -6.30 -8.02 2.71
C ASP A 81 -5.15 -8.41 3.64
N ILE A 82 -5.50 -8.94 4.81
CA ILE A 82 -4.53 -9.43 5.80
C ILE A 82 -4.61 -10.94 5.84
N LEU A 83 -3.47 -11.60 5.65
CA LEU A 83 -3.35 -13.03 5.86
C LEU A 83 -2.89 -13.28 7.29
N THR A 84 -3.55 -14.21 7.96
CA THR A 84 -3.16 -14.70 9.27
C THR A 84 -2.59 -16.11 9.14
N SER A 85 -1.88 -16.57 10.17
CA SER A 85 -1.55 -17.99 10.30
C SER A 85 -2.85 -18.80 10.30
N SER A 86 -2.86 -19.95 9.61
CA SER A 86 -3.98 -20.91 9.63
C SER A 86 -4.18 -21.53 11.01
#